data_AF-A0A7J2WSE4-F1
#
_entry.id   AF-A0A7J2WSE4-F1
#
_cell.length_a   1.000
_cell.length_b   1.000
_cell.length_c   1.000
_cell.angle_alpha   90.00
_cell.angle_beta   90.00
_cell.angle_gamma   90.00
#
_symmetry.space_group_name_H-M   'P 1'
#
loop_
_entity.id
_entity.type
_entity.pdbx_description
1 polymer ?
#
loop_
_entity_poly.entity_id
_entity_poly.type
_entity_poly.pdbx_seq_one_letter_code
_entity_poly.pdbx_strand_id
1 'polypeptide(L)'
;MSSPSRWYHELLHQYMQAAGLGVELRWFHEGLAQYLSLVIVREMGMNPPEEPDNDTVRQIMAYTGGDFSFLLDWRGGGLPGDPSLYYSASAIIARDLARRYGGYEIYKKLFAEMRKDKATVNSPEDLLKYLNRATGENVSDFFRSYGMMISESAQRSSLMRTAWSYVKQTSWFNPFAGAAAKVLEDGSEDSATLAIYLTILGVLTEALGLASIIAILLMIEKRVRRSSRGPRVVVESSTSP
;
A
#
# COMPACT_ATOMS: atom_id res chain seq x y z
N MET A 1 -8.44 -5.05 -37.00
CA MET A 1 -6.99 -4.78 -36.89
C MET A 1 -6.70 -4.50 -35.42
N SER A 2 -5.74 -5.19 -34.80
CA SER A 2 -5.26 -4.82 -33.47
C SER A 2 -4.68 -3.41 -33.51
N SER A 3 -4.96 -2.59 -32.49
CA SER A 3 -4.32 -1.27 -32.35
C SER A 3 -2.80 -1.44 -32.42
N PRO A 4 -2.05 -0.61 -33.17
CA PRO A 4 -0.58 -0.65 -33.22
C PRO A 4 0.05 -0.68 -31.82
N SER A 5 -0.52 0.05 -30.86
CA SER A 5 -0.07 0.05 -29.46
C SER A 5 -0.05 -1.35 -28.82
N ARG A 6 -1.04 -2.19 -29.12
CA ARG A 6 -1.12 -3.56 -28.59
C ARG A 6 0.03 -4.40 -29.10
N TRP A 7 0.41 -4.26 -30.36
CA TRP A 7 1.54 -4.99 -30.91
C TRP A 7 2.86 -4.57 -30.26
N TYR A 8 3.06 -3.26 -30.06
CA TYR A 8 4.24 -2.76 -29.34
C TYR A 8 4.27 -3.21 -27.87
N HIS A 9 3.11 -3.29 -27.21
CA HIS A 9 2.99 -3.79 -25.84
C HIS A 9 3.53 -5.23 -25.72
N GLU A 10 3.06 -6.13 -26.59
CA GLU A 10 3.53 -7.53 -26.59
C GLU A 10 5.02 -7.67 -26.96
N LEU A 11 5.50 -6.85 -27.90
CA LEU A 11 6.93 -6.83 -28.25
C LEU A 11 7.79 -6.33 -27.09
N LEU A 12 7.32 -5.32 -26.37
CA LEU A 12 8.00 -4.76 -25.21
C LEU A 12 8.13 -5.80 -24.09
N HIS A 13 7.14 -6.67 -23.88
CA HIS A 13 7.28 -7.77 -22.93
C HIS A 13 8.51 -8.63 -23.21
N GLN A 14 8.69 -9.02 -24.47
CA GLN A 14 9.83 -9.83 -24.89
C GLN A 14 11.15 -9.08 -24.72
N TYR A 15 11.19 -7.81 -25.14
CA TYR A 15 12.38 -6.97 -25.00
C TYR A 15 12.77 -6.77 -23.54
N MET A 16 11.82 -6.43 -22.68
CA MET A 16 12.05 -6.16 -21.26
C MET A 16 12.52 -7.41 -20.53
N GLN A 17 11.92 -8.56 -20.81
CA GLN A 17 12.36 -9.84 -20.26
C GLN A 17 13.80 -10.16 -20.67
N ALA A 18 14.13 -10.00 -21.95
CA ALA A 18 15.49 -10.20 -22.46
C ALA A 18 16.50 -9.19 -21.87
N ALA A 19 16.06 -7.97 -21.56
CA ALA A 19 16.87 -6.93 -20.95
C ALA A 19 17.04 -7.10 -19.43
N GLY A 20 16.44 -8.14 -18.83
CA GLY A 20 16.57 -8.46 -17.42
C GLY A 20 15.42 -7.97 -16.53
N LEU A 21 14.37 -7.36 -17.07
CA LEU A 21 13.18 -7.01 -16.29
C LEU A 21 12.22 -8.19 -16.28
N GLY A 22 12.19 -8.93 -15.18
CA GLY A 22 11.42 -10.15 -15.08
C GLY A 22 9.92 -9.92 -14.93
N VAL A 23 9.15 -10.93 -15.33
CA VAL A 23 7.67 -10.94 -15.32
C VAL A 23 7.08 -11.07 -13.92
N GLU A 24 7.89 -11.44 -12.92
CA GLU A 24 7.50 -11.48 -11.52
C GLU A 24 7.22 -10.08 -10.95
N LEU A 25 7.92 -9.06 -11.45
CA LEU A 25 7.62 -7.66 -11.15
C LEU A 25 6.51 -7.14 -12.07
N ARG A 26 5.37 -7.84 -12.04
CA ARG A 26 4.30 -7.74 -13.04
C ARG A 26 3.76 -6.32 -13.21
N TRP A 27 3.49 -5.62 -12.12
CA TRP A 27 2.96 -4.26 -12.17
C TRP A 27 3.87 -3.33 -12.98
N PHE A 28 5.18 -3.36 -12.74
CA PHE A 28 6.10 -2.50 -13.47
C PHE A 28 6.30 -3.00 -14.90
N HIS A 29 6.32 -4.31 -15.10
CA HIS A 29 6.46 -4.94 -16.42
C HIS A 29 5.28 -4.57 -17.34
N GLU A 30 4.04 -4.67 -16.85
CA GLU A 30 2.82 -4.30 -17.59
C GLU A 30 2.69 -2.78 -17.75
N GLY A 31 2.93 -2.02 -16.68
CA GLY A 31 2.85 -0.57 -16.71
C GLY A 31 3.85 0.06 -17.68
N LEU A 32 5.07 -0.47 -17.73
CA LEU A 32 6.11 0.01 -18.62
C LEU A 32 5.84 -0.38 -20.08
N ALA A 33 5.35 -1.58 -20.35
CA ALA A 33 4.89 -1.98 -21.69
C ALA A 33 3.78 -1.04 -22.18
N GLN A 34 2.79 -0.76 -21.33
CA GLN A 34 1.67 0.12 -21.65
C GLN A 34 2.20 1.53 -21.96
N TYR A 35 3.02 2.12 -21.08
CA TYR A 35 3.56 3.47 -21.29
C TYR A 35 4.42 3.57 -22.55
N LEU A 36 5.42 2.70 -22.71
CA LEU A 36 6.36 2.78 -23.83
C LEU A 36 5.67 2.48 -25.17
N SER A 37 4.65 1.63 -25.20
CA SER A 37 3.88 1.39 -26.44
C SER A 37 3.21 2.67 -26.95
N LEU A 38 2.68 3.51 -26.04
CA LEU A 38 2.07 4.80 -26.39
C LEU A 38 3.11 5.82 -26.82
N VAL A 39 4.27 5.85 -26.16
CA VAL A 39 5.41 6.68 -26.57
C VAL A 39 5.84 6.32 -27.99
N ILE A 40 6.08 5.03 -28.27
CA ILE A 40 6.52 4.56 -29.59
C ILE A 40 5.50 4.92 -30.69
N VAL A 41 4.20 4.72 -30.45
CA VAL A 41 3.15 5.11 -31.41
C VAL A 41 3.15 6.61 -31.67
N ARG A 42 3.30 7.44 -30.62
CA ARG A 42 3.38 8.90 -30.74
C ARG A 42 4.61 9.36 -31.53
N GLU A 43 5.78 8.80 -31.24
CA GLU A 43 7.05 9.13 -31.92
C GLU A 43 7.03 8.76 -33.42
N MET A 44 6.20 7.79 -33.82
CA MET A 44 5.98 7.47 -35.24
C MET A 44 4.95 8.37 -35.94
N GLY A 45 4.48 9.43 -35.27
CA GLY A 45 3.48 10.35 -35.82
C GLY A 45 2.08 9.75 -35.94
N MET A 46 1.82 8.62 -35.28
CA MET A 46 0.48 8.03 -35.19
C MET A 46 -0.24 8.53 -33.94
N ASN A 47 -1.57 8.61 -34.00
CA ASN A 47 -2.37 8.90 -32.82
C ASN A 47 -2.39 7.67 -31.90
N PRO A 48 -1.76 7.72 -30.71
CA PRO A 48 -1.90 6.65 -29.75
C PRO A 48 -3.36 6.58 -29.27
N PRO A 49 -3.86 5.39 -28.87
CA PRO A 49 -5.07 5.36 -28.05
C PRO A 49 -4.86 6.22 -26.80
N GLU A 50 -5.94 6.80 -26.28
CA GLU A 50 -5.87 7.77 -25.19
C GLU A 50 -5.09 7.19 -23.99
N GLU A 51 -4.03 7.89 -23.57
CA GLU A 51 -3.48 7.71 -22.22
C GLU A 51 -4.62 7.94 -21.22
N PRO A 52 -4.61 7.31 -20.03
CA PRO A 52 -5.52 7.72 -18.97
C PRO A 52 -5.34 9.22 -18.76
N ASP A 53 -6.37 9.96 -19.15
CA ASP A 53 -6.38 11.41 -19.10
C ASP A 53 -6.31 11.88 -17.64
N ASN A 54 -6.12 13.17 -17.44
CA ASN A 54 -5.98 13.70 -16.09
C ASN A 54 -7.23 13.42 -15.24
N ASP A 55 -8.41 13.29 -15.85
CA ASP A 55 -9.64 12.93 -15.15
C ASP A 55 -9.64 11.48 -14.69
N THR A 56 -9.25 10.55 -15.54
CA THR A 56 -9.09 9.13 -15.22
C THR A 56 -8.05 8.94 -14.13
N VAL A 57 -6.91 9.64 -14.21
CA VAL A 57 -5.89 9.62 -13.16
C VAL A 57 -6.48 10.13 -11.84
N ARG A 58 -7.18 11.27 -11.85
CA ARG A 58 -7.83 11.81 -10.65
C ARG A 58 -8.85 10.84 -10.05
N GLN A 59 -9.64 10.18 -10.88
CA GLN A 59 -10.63 9.20 -10.43
C GLN A 59 -9.95 7.98 -9.78
N ILE A 60 -8.88 7.46 -10.38
CA ILE A 60 -8.11 6.34 -9.82
C ILE A 60 -7.46 6.75 -8.49
N MET A 61 -6.84 7.93 -8.42
CA MET A 61 -6.24 8.44 -7.19
C MET A 61 -7.30 8.63 -6.10
N ALA A 62 -8.49 9.14 -6.44
CA ALA A 62 -9.59 9.27 -5.49
C ALA A 62 -10.14 7.90 -5.02
N TYR A 63 -10.33 6.96 -5.95
CA TYR A 63 -10.84 5.62 -5.66
C TYR A 63 -9.91 4.83 -4.74
N THR A 64 -8.60 4.96 -4.95
CA THR A 64 -7.56 4.27 -4.16
C THR A 64 -7.14 5.04 -2.91
N GLY A 65 -7.58 6.30 -2.75
CA GLY A 65 -7.04 7.21 -1.75
C GLY A 65 -5.55 7.54 -1.96
N GLY A 66 -5.05 7.39 -3.20
CA GLY A 66 -3.64 7.57 -3.56
C GLY A 66 -2.72 6.41 -3.15
N ASP A 67 -3.28 5.30 -2.68
CA ASP A 67 -2.52 4.15 -2.19
C ASP A 67 -2.48 3.03 -3.24
N PHE A 68 -1.35 2.89 -3.92
CA PHE A 68 -1.07 1.86 -4.92
C PHE A 68 -0.29 0.68 -4.36
N SER A 69 -0.22 0.52 -3.03
CA SER A 69 0.50 -0.60 -2.39
C SER A 69 -0.01 -1.98 -2.83
N PHE A 70 -1.28 -2.08 -3.26
CA PHE A 70 -1.87 -3.29 -3.81
C PHE A 70 -1.13 -3.84 -5.04
N LEU A 71 -0.39 -3.00 -5.78
CA LEU A 71 0.44 -3.43 -6.92
C LEU A 71 1.62 -4.31 -6.48
N LEU A 72 2.10 -4.15 -5.24
CA LEU A 72 3.22 -4.94 -4.70
C LEU A 72 2.85 -6.42 -4.52
N ASP A 73 1.55 -6.70 -4.37
CA ASP A 73 1.00 -8.04 -4.23
C ASP A 73 0.54 -8.63 -5.57
N TRP A 74 0.66 -7.87 -6.68
CA TRP A 74 0.29 -8.35 -8.00
C TRP A 74 1.28 -9.40 -8.52
N ARG A 75 1.00 -10.66 -8.19
CA ARG A 75 1.76 -11.85 -8.61
C ARG A 75 0.88 -12.76 -9.47
N GLY A 76 1.50 -13.67 -10.23
CA GLY A 76 0.77 -14.60 -11.10
C GLY A 76 -0.27 -15.42 -10.32
N GLY A 77 -1.51 -15.46 -10.83
CA GLY A 77 -2.63 -16.22 -10.25
C GLY A 77 -3.73 -15.33 -9.68
N GLY A 78 -4.68 -14.93 -10.54
CA GLY A 78 -5.90 -14.21 -10.15
C GLY A 78 -5.68 -12.81 -9.57
N LEU A 79 -6.34 -11.81 -10.14
CA LEU A 79 -6.33 -10.45 -9.59
C LEU A 79 -7.38 -10.37 -8.47
N PRO A 80 -7.02 -10.01 -7.22
CA PRO A 80 -8.03 -9.60 -6.26
C PRO A 80 -8.58 -8.24 -6.73
N GLY A 81 -9.81 -8.23 -7.25
CA GLY A 81 -10.52 -7.02 -7.67
C GLY A 81 -10.58 -6.81 -9.20
N ASP A 82 -10.78 -5.56 -9.62
CA ASP A 82 -10.89 -5.16 -11.03
C ASP A 82 -9.51 -5.16 -11.72
N PRO A 83 -9.29 -6.00 -12.75
CA PRO A 83 -8.04 -6.01 -13.50
C PRO A 83 -7.66 -4.65 -14.07
N SER A 84 -8.65 -3.86 -14.51
CA SER A 84 -8.44 -2.57 -15.16
C SER A 84 -7.71 -1.58 -14.24
N LEU A 85 -7.98 -1.65 -12.94
CA LEU A 85 -7.33 -0.81 -11.93
C LEU A 85 -5.83 -1.10 -11.83
N TYR A 86 -5.42 -2.37 -11.85
CA TYR A 86 -4.01 -2.77 -11.76
C TYR A 86 -3.21 -2.28 -12.96
N TYR A 87 -3.74 -2.48 -14.16
CA TYR A 87 -3.12 -1.99 -15.40
C TYR A 87 -3.04 -0.46 -15.41
N SER A 88 -4.11 0.23 -15.01
CA SER A 88 -4.16 1.70 -15.02
C SER A 88 -3.21 2.31 -13.99
N ALA A 89 -3.22 1.84 -12.75
CA ALA A 89 -2.31 2.31 -11.70
C ALA A 89 -0.84 2.04 -12.07
N SER A 90 -0.55 0.88 -12.67
CA SER A 90 0.78 0.55 -13.15
C SER A 90 1.27 1.47 -14.27
N ALA A 91 0.41 1.76 -15.24
CA ALA A 91 0.72 2.69 -16.33
C ALA A 91 0.91 4.13 -15.82
N ILE A 92 0.13 4.55 -14.81
CA ILE A 92 0.29 5.83 -14.12
C ILE A 92 1.67 5.92 -13.49
N ILE A 93 2.09 4.91 -12.72
CA ILE A 93 3.43 4.91 -12.09
C ILE A 93 4.53 5.01 -13.15
N ALA A 94 4.47 4.20 -14.21
CA ALA A 94 5.49 4.27 -15.26
C ALA A 94 5.51 5.68 -15.88
N ARG A 95 4.38 6.18 -16.36
CA ARG A 95 4.29 7.51 -16.95
C ARG A 95 4.81 8.62 -16.02
N ASP A 96 4.42 8.61 -14.75
CA ASP A 96 4.78 9.67 -13.80
C ASP A 96 6.24 9.58 -13.36
N LEU A 97 6.81 8.37 -13.29
CA LEU A 97 8.24 8.16 -13.11
C LEU A 97 9.03 8.77 -14.28
N ALA A 98 8.61 8.49 -15.51
CA ALA A 98 9.21 9.08 -16.69
C ALA A 98 9.12 10.62 -16.66
N ARG A 99 7.93 11.17 -16.38
CA ARG A 99 7.73 12.64 -16.29
C ARG A 99 8.65 13.28 -15.25
N ARG A 100 8.86 12.64 -14.10
CA ARG A 100 9.71 13.17 -13.02
C ARG A 100 11.20 13.10 -13.33
N TYR A 101 11.66 12.04 -13.98
CA TYR A 101 13.10 11.74 -14.12
C TYR A 101 13.63 11.85 -15.56
N GLY A 102 13.04 12.72 -16.38
CA GLY A 102 13.61 13.10 -17.69
C GLY A 102 13.02 12.38 -18.90
N GLY A 103 11.74 12.04 -18.86
CA GLY A 103 11.02 11.33 -19.92
C GLY A 103 11.40 9.85 -19.99
N TYR A 104 11.20 9.23 -21.16
CA TYR A 104 11.50 7.80 -21.36
C TYR A 104 13.01 7.47 -21.29
N GLU A 105 13.89 8.48 -21.29
CA GLU A 105 15.34 8.32 -21.14
C GLU A 105 15.72 7.65 -19.81
N ILE A 106 14.91 7.80 -18.76
CA ILE A 106 15.15 7.11 -17.49
C ILE A 106 15.16 5.59 -17.67
N TYR A 107 14.32 5.06 -18.55
CA TYR A 107 14.26 3.62 -18.82
C TYR A 107 15.46 3.14 -19.60
N LYS A 108 15.99 3.95 -20.52
CA LYS A 108 17.25 3.63 -21.21
C LYS A 108 18.39 3.49 -20.20
N LYS A 109 18.48 4.41 -19.23
CA LYS A 109 19.45 4.35 -18.14
C LYS A 109 19.22 3.14 -17.24
N LEU A 110 17.97 2.86 -16.84
CA LEU A 110 17.60 1.68 -16.06
C LEU A 110 18.09 0.39 -16.72
N PHE A 111 17.74 0.16 -17.99
CA PHE A 111 18.18 -1.03 -18.72
C PHE A 111 19.70 -1.05 -18.96
N ALA A 112 20.37 0.10 -19.02
CA ALA A 112 21.83 0.14 -19.08
C ALA A 112 22.46 -0.34 -17.76
N GLU A 113 21.97 0.12 -16.61
CA GLU A 113 22.43 -0.33 -15.29
C GLU A 113 22.18 -1.82 -15.06
N MET A 114 20.99 -2.32 -15.43
CA MET A 114 20.66 -3.75 -15.32
C MET A 114 21.57 -4.62 -16.18
N ARG A 115 21.88 -4.19 -17.42
CA ARG A 115 22.77 -4.93 -18.34
C ARG A 115 24.22 -4.96 -17.89
N LYS A 116 24.73 -3.90 -17.27
CA LYS A 116 26.09 -3.87 -16.69
C LYS A 116 26.30 -5.02 -15.71
N ASP A 117 25.28 -5.29 -14.89
CA ASP A 117 25.33 -6.32 -13.86
C ASP A 117 24.80 -7.69 -14.32
N LYS A 118 24.34 -7.81 -15.58
CA LYS A 118 23.61 -8.98 -16.10
C LYS A 118 22.48 -9.40 -15.16
N ALA A 119 21.76 -8.42 -14.62
CA ALA A 119 20.81 -8.63 -13.55
C ALA A 119 19.45 -9.10 -14.06
N THR A 120 18.77 -9.88 -13.23
CA THR A 120 17.33 -10.14 -13.36
C THR A 120 16.60 -9.43 -12.24
N VAL A 121 15.79 -8.43 -12.57
CA VAL A 121 14.99 -7.62 -11.65
C VAL A 121 13.61 -8.25 -11.51
N ASN A 122 13.35 -8.85 -10.35
CA ASN A 122 12.10 -9.57 -10.06
C ASN A 122 11.36 -9.03 -8.83
N SER A 123 11.95 -8.06 -8.13
CA SER A 123 11.39 -7.51 -6.89
C SER A 123 11.33 -5.97 -6.94
N PRO A 124 10.41 -5.35 -6.18
CA PRO A 124 10.39 -3.90 -5.99
C PRO A 124 11.72 -3.36 -5.45
N GLU A 125 12.37 -4.10 -4.55
CA GLU A 125 13.67 -3.77 -3.98
C GLU A 125 14.76 -3.71 -5.06
N ASP A 126 14.82 -4.70 -5.95
CA ASP A 126 15.75 -4.72 -7.09
C ASP A 126 15.49 -3.54 -8.03
N LEU A 127 14.21 -3.29 -8.33
CA LEU A 127 13.83 -2.16 -9.19
C LEU A 127 14.30 -0.84 -8.59
N LEU A 128 14.05 -0.62 -7.31
CA LEU A 128 14.47 0.60 -6.62
C LEU A 128 15.99 0.77 -6.68
N LYS A 129 16.75 -0.29 -6.41
CA LYS A 129 18.22 -0.28 -6.50
C LYS A 129 18.70 0.18 -7.88
N TYR A 130 18.15 -0.37 -8.97
CA TYR A 130 18.59 0.01 -10.33
C TYR A 130 18.06 1.39 -10.76
N LEU A 131 16.88 1.79 -10.29
CA LEU A 131 16.38 3.15 -10.50
C LEU A 131 17.25 4.19 -9.79
N ASN A 132 17.66 3.94 -8.55
CA ASN A 132 18.57 4.84 -7.81
C ASN A 132 19.89 5.05 -8.56
N ARG A 133 20.43 3.99 -9.19
CA ARG A 133 21.63 4.10 -10.03
C ARG A 133 21.37 4.86 -11.32
N ALA A 134 20.22 4.65 -11.95
CA ALA A 134 19.84 5.29 -13.20
C ALA A 134 19.55 6.80 -13.04
N THR A 135 18.98 7.21 -11.90
CA THR A 135 18.70 8.61 -11.57
C THR A 135 19.89 9.30 -10.91
N GLY A 136 20.72 8.56 -10.16
CA GLY A 136 21.76 9.11 -9.30
C GLY A 136 21.23 9.67 -7.97
N GLU A 137 19.95 9.42 -7.64
CA GLU A 137 19.29 9.89 -6.42
C GLU A 137 18.34 8.82 -5.85
N ASN A 138 17.85 9.03 -4.62
CA ASN A 138 16.94 8.09 -3.98
C ASN A 138 15.50 8.24 -4.51
N VAL A 139 15.01 7.23 -5.24
CA VAL A 139 13.68 7.19 -5.86
C VAL A 139 12.60 6.69 -4.89
N SER A 140 12.94 6.25 -3.67
CA SER A 140 11.95 5.68 -2.73
C SER A 140 10.83 6.67 -2.36
N ASP A 141 11.12 7.97 -2.31
CA ASP A 141 10.14 9.01 -2.03
C ASP A 141 9.06 9.13 -3.13
N PHE A 142 9.44 8.83 -4.38
CA PHE A 142 8.47 8.74 -5.47
C PHE A 142 7.47 7.61 -5.20
N PHE A 143 7.92 6.40 -4.86
CA PHE A 143 7.03 5.29 -4.56
C PHE A 143 6.20 5.53 -3.29
N ARG A 144 6.80 6.15 -2.26
CA ARG A 144 6.10 6.51 -1.03
C ARG A 144 4.93 7.47 -1.29
N SER A 145 5.04 8.36 -2.26
CA SER A 145 3.95 9.27 -2.65
C SER A 145 2.73 8.56 -3.25
N TYR A 146 2.87 7.30 -3.67
CA TYR A 146 1.78 6.41 -4.09
C TYR A 146 1.49 5.34 -3.02
N GLY A 147 1.86 5.54 -1.76
CA GLY A 147 1.65 4.57 -0.68
C GLY A 147 2.51 3.30 -0.77
N MET A 148 3.43 3.21 -1.74
CA MET A 148 4.26 2.03 -1.95
C MET A 148 5.55 2.13 -1.13
N MET A 149 5.57 1.39 -0.02
CA MET A 149 6.73 1.33 0.87
C MET A 149 7.77 0.33 0.33
N ILE A 150 8.73 0.87 -0.44
CA ILE A 150 9.83 0.12 -1.03
C ILE A 150 11.16 0.71 -0.51
N SER A 151 12.08 -0.16 -0.12
CA SER A 151 13.46 0.17 0.22
C SER A 151 14.41 -0.82 -0.47
N GLU A 152 15.71 -0.59 -0.47
CA GLU A 152 16.67 -1.56 -1.02
C GLU A 152 16.83 -2.82 -0.15
N SER A 153 16.28 -2.82 1.07
CA SER A 153 16.25 -3.97 1.98
C SER A 153 14.85 -4.57 2.01
N ALA A 154 14.71 -5.83 1.59
CA ALA A 154 13.43 -6.55 1.65
C ALA A 154 12.86 -6.61 3.07
N GLN A 155 13.74 -6.76 4.08
CA GLN A 155 13.35 -6.74 5.49
C GLN A 155 12.77 -5.39 5.89
N ARG A 156 13.45 -4.29 5.53
CA ARG A 156 12.97 -2.93 5.82
C ARG A 156 11.67 -2.63 5.09
N SER A 157 11.54 -3.01 3.82
CA SER A 157 10.28 -2.86 3.06
C SER A 157 9.15 -3.62 3.75
N SER A 158 9.38 -4.87 4.15
CA SER A 158 8.40 -5.70 4.86
C SER A 158 7.97 -5.07 6.17
N LEU A 159 8.94 -4.65 6.99
CA LEU A 159 8.68 -4.03 8.29
C LEU A 159 7.88 -2.73 8.14
N MET A 160 8.24 -1.89 7.18
CA MET A 160 7.50 -0.65 6.86
C MET A 160 6.05 -0.93 6.45
N ARG A 161 5.84 -1.88 5.54
CA ARG A 161 4.48 -2.27 5.10
C ARG A 161 3.65 -2.78 6.26
N THR A 162 4.22 -3.64 7.11
CA THR A 162 3.53 -4.16 8.30
C THR A 162 3.15 -3.02 9.26
N ALA A 163 4.08 -2.12 9.55
CA ALA A 163 3.82 -1.01 10.47
C ALA A 163 2.71 -0.08 9.95
N TRP A 164 2.76 0.33 8.68
CA TRP A 164 1.70 1.13 8.06
C TRP A 164 0.35 0.40 8.05
N SER A 165 0.35 -0.91 7.79
CA SER A 165 -0.86 -1.73 7.81
C SER A 165 -1.51 -1.75 9.20
N TYR A 166 -0.72 -1.93 10.27
CA TYR A 166 -1.23 -1.90 11.64
C TYR A 166 -1.76 -0.52 12.05
N VAL A 167 -1.05 0.55 11.69
CA VAL A 167 -1.51 1.92 11.94
C VAL A 167 -2.84 2.17 11.23
N LYS A 168 -2.98 1.80 9.96
CA LYS A 168 -4.20 2.00 9.17
C LYS A 168 -5.37 1.16 9.69
N GLN A 169 -5.15 -0.09 10.07
CA GLN A 169 -6.21 -0.97 10.57
C GLN A 169 -6.72 -0.56 11.95
N THR A 170 -5.86 0.01 12.79
CA THR A 170 -6.21 0.41 14.16
C THR A 170 -6.60 1.88 14.28
N SER A 171 -6.45 2.69 13.23
CA SER A 171 -6.58 4.15 13.30
C SER A 171 -7.91 4.66 13.83
N TRP A 172 -9.00 3.92 13.62
CA TRP A 172 -10.34 4.35 14.01
C TRP A 172 -10.60 4.32 15.52
N PHE A 173 -9.80 3.56 16.29
CA PHE A 173 -9.96 3.45 17.75
C PHE A 173 -8.65 3.69 18.51
N ASN A 174 -7.50 3.57 17.85
CA ASN A 174 -6.22 3.69 18.53
C ASN A 174 -5.88 5.17 18.80
N PRO A 175 -5.77 5.59 20.08
CA PRO A 175 -5.49 6.97 20.43
C PRO A 175 -4.10 7.46 19.99
N PHE A 176 -3.17 6.53 19.73
CA PHE A 176 -1.80 6.84 19.29
C PHE A 176 -1.61 6.70 17.77
N ALA A 177 -2.66 6.42 16.99
CA ALA A 177 -2.53 6.20 15.55
C ALA A 177 -1.87 7.38 14.81
N GLY A 178 -2.21 8.62 15.17
CA GLY A 178 -1.60 9.81 14.56
C GLY A 178 -0.11 9.96 14.90
N ALA A 179 0.29 9.62 16.13
CA ALA A 179 1.71 9.62 16.52
C ALA A 179 2.49 8.50 15.81
N ALA A 180 1.90 7.30 15.72
CA ALA A 180 2.49 6.18 15.01
C ALA A 180 2.67 6.50 13.50
N ALA A 181 1.66 7.08 12.86
CA ALA A 181 1.73 7.51 11.46
C ALA A 181 2.83 8.56 11.25
N LYS A 182 2.93 9.56 12.12
CA LYS A 182 3.95 10.61 12.03
C LYS A 182 5.37 10.06 12.16
N VAL A 183 5.60 9.12 13.08
CA VAL A 183 6.92 8.49 13.24
C VAL A 183 7.29 7.70 11.97
N LEU A 184 6.33 7.03 11.32
CA LEU A 184 6.59 6.27 10.09
C LEU A 184 7.04 7.12 8.90
N GLU A 185 6.80 8.44 8.91
CA GLU A 185 7.25 9.34 7.84
C GLU A 185 8.77 9.35 7.68
N ASP A 186 9.52 9.12 8.77
CA ASP A 186 10.99 9.00 8.76
C ASP A 186 11.49 7.79 7.95
N GLY A 187 10.67 6.75 7.83
CA GLY A 187 10.95 5.59 6.99
C GLY A 187 12.09 4.67 7.46
N SER A 188 12.69 4.88 8.63
CA SER A 188 13.70 3.99 9.23
C SER A 188 13.10 2.71 9.86
N GLU A 189 13.94 1.72 10.14
CA GLU A 189 13.50 0.50 10.84
C GLU A 189 13.13 0.78 12.30
N ASP A 190 13.85 1.70 12.95
CA ASP A 190 13.55 2.15 14.31
C ASP A 190 12.19 2.84 14.38
N SER A 191 11.89 3.69 13.39
CA SER A 191 10.60 4.37 13.31
C SER A 191 9.45 3.38 13.05
N ALA A 192 9.68 2.37 12.21
CA ALA A 192 8.76 1.24 12.02
C ALA A 192 8.43 0.55 13.35
N THR A 193 9.48 0.20 14.08
CA THR A 193 9.39 -0.58 15.31
C THR A 193 8.66 0.23 16.38
N LEU A 194 9.00 1.52 16.51
CA LEU A 194 8.31 2.42 17.42
C LEU A 194 6.82 2.59 17.06
N ALA A 195 6.48 2.71 15.78
CA ALA A 195 5.09 2.80 15.35
C ALA A 195 4.28 1.53 15.67
N ILE A 196 4.90 0.35 15.54
CA ILE A 196 4.30 -0.92 15.98
C ILE A 196 4.06 -0.91 17.49
N TYR A 197 5.03 -0.48 18.30
CA TYR A 197 4.85 -0.37 19.76
C TYR A 197 3.73 0.61 20.14
N LEU A 198 3.67 1.78 19.51
CA LEU A 198 2.57 2.74 19.71
C LEU A 198 1.22 2.12 19.32
N THR A 199 1.20 1.31 18.27
CA THR A 199 -0.01 0.62 17.85
C THR A 199 -0.48 -0.37 18.92
N ILE A 200 0.41 -1.23 19.42
CA ILE A 200 0.11 -2.20 20.47
C ILE A 200 -0.34 -1.48 21.76
N LEU A 201 0.37 -0.43 22.17
CA LEU A 201 0.04 0.34 23.37
C LEU A 201 -1.38 0.94 23.29
N GLY A 202 -1.77 1.44 22.12
CA GLY A 202 -3.10 1.99 21.90
C GLY A 202 -4.20 0.94 22.02
N VAL A 203 -4.01 -0.22 21.40
CA VAL A 203 -4.94 -1.36 21.52
C VAL A 203 -5.11 -1.78 22.98
N LEU A 204 -4.00 -1.88 23.73
CA LEU A 204 -4.04 -2.22 25.16
C LEU A 204 -4.77 -1.15 25.99
N THR A 205 -4.55 0.13 25.67
CA THR A 205 -5.20 1.26 26.36
C THR A 205 -6.71 1.23 26.17
N GLU A 206 -7.18 1.00 24.94
CA GLU A 206 -8.61 0.87 24.63
C GLU A 206 -9.24 -0.35 25.31
N ALA A 207 -8.54 -1.49 25.31
CA ALA A 207 -9.01 -2.69 26.01
C ALA A 207 -9.18 -2.45 27.52
N LEU A 208 -8.24 -1.74 28.15
CA LEU A 208 -8.34 -1.34 29.56
C LEU A 208 -9.50 -0.36 29.81
N GLY A 209 -9.73 0.59 28.91
CA GLY A 209 -10.86 1.52 28.96
C GLY A 209 -12.21 0.78 28.93
N LEU A 210 -12.38 -0.15 27.98
CA LEU A 210 -13.58 -0.98 27.88
C LEU A 210 -13.79 -1.86 29.12
N ALA A 211 -12.73 -2.50 29.63
CA ALA A 211 -12.81 -3.31 30.84
C ALA A 211 -13.27 -2.48 32.05
N SER A 212 -12.82 -1.24 32.15
CA SER A 212 -13.22 -0.30 33.21
C SER A 212 -14.70 0.08 33.10
N ILE A 213 -15.19 0.35 31.89
CA ILE A 213 -16.62 0.65 31.65
C ILE A 213 -17.49 -0.55 32.04
N ILE A 214 -17.12 -1.76 31.61
CA ILE A 214 -17.84 -2.99 31.95
C ILE A 214 -17.89 -3.19 33.47
N ALA A 215 -16.77 -2.99 34.17
CA ALA A 215 -16.70 -3.11 35.63
C ALA A 215 -17.66 -2.12 36.33
N ILE A 216 -17.74 -0.87 35.86
CA ILE A 216 -18.67 0.14 36.39
C ILE A 216 -20.12 -0.28 36.17
N LEU A 217 -20.47 -0.75 34.97
CA LEU A 217 -21.83 -1.20 34.65
C LEU A 217 -22.26 -2.39 35.55
N LEU A 218 -21.38 -3.37 35.74
CA LEU A 218 -21.63 -4.50 36.64
C LEU A 218 -21.81 -4.06 38.10
N MET A 219 -21.07 -3.04 38.55
CA MET A 219 -21.24 -2.47 39.89
C MET A 219 -22.59 -1.77 40.05
N ILE A 220 -23.03 -0.99 39.05
CA ILE A 220 -24.34 -0.34 39.05
C ILE A 220 -25.45 -1.38 39.06
N GLU A 221 -25.39 -2.40 38.21
CA GLU A 221 -26.39 -3.48 38.17
C GLU A 221 -26.49 -4.21 39.50
N LYS A 222 -25.35 -4.57 40.10
CA LYS A 222 -25.32 -5.22 41.42
C LYS A 222 -25.93 -4.33 42.52
N ARG A 223 -25.73 -3.01 42.45
CA ARG A 223 -26.33 -2.04 43.37
C ARG A 223 -27.84 -1.95 43.19
N VAL A 224 -28.33 -1.88 41.94
CA VAL A 224 -29.76 -1.86 41.61
C VAL A 224 -30.45 -3.15 42.08
N ARG A 225 -29.87 -4.33 41.78
CA ARG A 225 -30.40 -5.64 42.22
C ARG A 225 -30.45 -5.79 43.75
N ARG A 226 -29.51 -5.17 44.48
CA ARG A 226 -29.55 -5.14 45.96
C ARG A 226 -30.64 -4.22 46.48
N SER A 227 -30.85 -3.07 45.84
CA SER A 227 -31.89 -2.12 46.23
C SER A 227 -33.31 -2.62 45.95
N SER A 228 -33.51 -3.45 44.92
CA SER A 228 -34.81 -4.04 44.59
C SER A 228 -35.17 -5.27 45.43
N ARG A 229 -34.22 -5.86 46.15
CA ARG A 229 -34.46 -6.85 47.22
C ARG A 229 -34.64 -6.14 48.57
N GLY A 230 -35.76 -5.44 48.74
CA GLY A 230 -36.16 -4.88 50.05
C GLY A 230 -36.32 -5.97 51.13
N PRO A 231 -36.32 -5.61 52.43
CA PRO A 231 -36.35 -6.57 53.52
C PRO A 231 -37.57 -7.49 53.42
N ARG A 232 -37.36 -8.81 53.51
CA ARG A 232 -38.44 -9.78 53.69
C ARG A 232 -39.13 -9.44 55.01
N VAL A 233 -40.37 -8.96 54.94
CA VAL A 233 -41.25 -8.89 56.10
C VAL A 233 -41.46 -10.33 56.56
N VAL A 234 -40.82 -10.69 57.67
CA VAL A 234 -41.10 -11.95 58.38
C VAL A 234 -42.46 -11.74 59.02
N VAL A 235 -43.49 -12.35 58.46
CA VAL A 235 -44.80 -12.43 59.11
C VAL A 235 -44.67 -13.48 60.21
N GLU A 236 -44.38 -13.03 61.43
CA GLU A 236 -44.55 -13.87 62.62
C GLU A 236 -46.05 -14.12 62.81
N SER A 237 -46.50 -15.33 62.44
CA SER A 237 -47.83 -15.81 62.80
C SER A 237 -47.82 -16.16 64.29
N SER A 238 -48.25 -15.22 65.13
CA SER A 238 -48.56 -15.49 66.54
C SER A 238 -49.82 -16.36 66.62
N THR A 239 -49.63 -17.67 66.81
CA THR A 239 -50.68 -18.57 67.30
C THR A 239 -50.65 -18.58 68.82
N SER A 240 -51.72 -18.14 69.47
CA SER A 240 -52.04 -18.41 70.88
C SER A 240 -53.50 -18.04 71.16
N PRO A 241 -54.16 -18.69 72.12
CA PRO A 241 -54.63 -20.09 72.13
C PRO A 241 -56.09 -20.22 71.67
#